data_AF-A0A830HRY9-F1
#
_entry.id   AF-A0A830HRY9-F1
#
_cell.length_a   1.000
_cell.length_b   1.000
_cell.length_c   1.000
_cell.angle_alpha   90.00
_cell.angle_beta   90.00
_cell.angle_gamma   90.00
#
_symmetry.space_group_name_H-M   'P 1'
#
loop_
_entity.id
_entity.type
_entity.pdbx_description
1 polymer ?
#
loop_
_entity_poly.entity_id
_entity_poly.type
_entity_poly.pdbx_seq_one_letter_code
_entity_poly.pdbx_strand_id
1 'polypeptide(L)'
;MMNVNMKMMNVKKNVVASAARTHQSRSSGAQARAGTPSQCVFSAGARRPAPKATTTRLSRRANVLAQAAGKTLDRPLRVAVVGGGPSGSCAAEVLAKGGCETYLIERKMDNCKPCGGAIPLCMIEEFDLPMEIVDRRVTKMKMISPSNREVDVGQTLNEQEYIGMCRREVMDDFLRRRAGRYGANLVNGLMQKIEGGEGEQPFKITYNAFDGENTVGVKTELEVDVIIGADGANSRVAKTMGAGEYDYAIAFQERITLSDEKMKYYEDLAEMYVGDDVSPDFYGWVFPKYDHVAVGTGTVVNKTAIKQYQTAIRDRSSEKCSGGKIIRVEAHPIPEHPRPKRVSGRIALVGDAAGYVTKCSGEGIYFAAKSGRMCAEAIVAQSEGGKRMVDEGDLSVYLDEWDKKYWLTYKVLDILQKLFYRSNPAREAFVELCDDYYVQKMTFDSYLYKTVVPGNPLDDAKLLVKTVGSIVRSNALRKEASVV
;
A
#
# COMPACT_ATOMS: atom_id res chain seq x y z
N MET A 1 15.58 -4.88 -10.24
CA MET A 1 15.11 -3.47 -10.38
C MET A 1 15.39 -2.59 -9.14
N MET A 2 15.20 -3.09 -7.91
CA MET A 2 15.44 -2.32 -6.67
C MET A 2 16.92 -1.98 -6.39
N ASN A 3 17.85 -2.90 -6.66
CA ASN A 3 19.29 -2.68 -6.47
C ASN A 3 19.92 -1.83 -7.61
N VAL A 4 19.45 -1.97 -8.85
CA VAL A 4 19.78 -1.07 -9.98
C VAL A 4 19.51 0.40 -9.65
N ASN A 5 18.33 0.67 -9.10
CA ASN A 5 17.87 2.02 -8.80
C ASN A 5 18.63 2.63 -7.62
N MET A 6 19.09 1.83 -6.66
CA MET A 6 20.02 2.25 -5.60
C MET A 6 21.38 2.72 -6.14
N LYS A 7 21.93 2.05 -7.17
CA LYS A 7 23.16 2.50 -7.83
C LYS A 7 22.93 3.77 -8.67
N MET A 8 21.81 3.89 -9.37
CA MET A 8 21.44 5.12 -10.09
C MET A 8 21.21 6.33 -9.14
N MET A 9 20.70 6.11 -7.93
CA MET A 9 20.56 7.16 -6.90
C MET A 9 21.91 7.78 -6.49
N ASN A 10 23.00 6.99 -6.47
CA ASN A 10 24.34 7.51 -6.19
C ASN A 10 24.97 8.23 -7.39
N VAL A 11 24.63 7.84 -8.63
CA VAL A 11 25.11 8.53 -9.84
C VAL A 11 24.45 9.91 -9.97
N LYS A 12 23.16 10.07 -9.65
CA LYS A 12 22.50 11.40 -9.66
C LYS A 12 23.04 12.35 -8.59
N LYS A 13 23.43 11.87 -7.41
CA LYS A 13 24.07 12.72 -6.38
C LYS A 13 25.44 13.26 -6.82
N ASN A 14 26.21 12.47 -7.58
CA ASN A 14 27.54 12.89 -8.04
C ASN A 14 27.50 13.77 -9.31
N VAL A 15 26.51 13.61 -10.19
CA VAL A 15 26.35 14.45 -11.38
C VAL A 15 25.82 15.85 -11.03
N VAL A 16 24.96 15.98 -10.01
CA VAL A 16 24.50 17.29 -9.52
C VAL A 16 25.60 18.01 -8.72
N ALA A 17 26.50 17.28 -8.06
CA ALA A 17 27.63 17.86 -7.34
C ALA A 17 28.80 18.30 -8.24
N SER A 18 28.94 17.74 -9.45
CA SER A 18 30.02 18.13 -10.39
C SER A 18 29.66 19.31 -11.30
N ALA A 19 28.38 19.69 -11.39
CA ALA A 19 27.94 20.86 -12.16
C ALA A 19 27.98 22.19 -11.37
N ALA A 20 28.34 22.15 -10.07
CA ALA A 20 28.34 23.32 -9.18
C ALA A 20 29.75 23.75 -8.69
N ARG A 21 30.84 23.23 -9.25
CA ARG A 21 32.20 23.58 -8.84
C ARG A 21 33.16 23.80 -10.01
N THR A 22 32.88 24.86 -10.77
CA THR A 22 33.87 25.58 -11.57
C THR A 22 33.78 27.05 -11.22
N HIS A 23 34.40 27.43 -10.10
CA HIS A 23 35.06 28.72 -9.86
C HIS A 23 35.40 28.80 -8.38
N GLN A 24 36.65 28.51 -8.02
CA GLN A 24 37.53 29.41 -7.29
C GLN A 24 38.75 28.62 -6.77
N SER A 25 39.89 29.19 -7.10
CA SER A 25 41.24 28.71 -6.86
C SER A 25 41.79 29.21 -5.52
N ARG A 26 42.83 28.52 -5.05
CA ARG A 26 43.86 28.94 -4.05
C ARG A 26 43.37 28.89 -2.58
N SER A 27 44.13 28.40 -1.60
CA SER A 27 45.58 28.18 -1.45
C SER A 27 45.92 27.29 -0.22
N SER A 28 47.04 26.57 -0.32
CA SER A 28 48.08 26.25 0.72
C SER A 28 47.64 25.74 2.10
N GLY A 29 47.96 24.50 2.50
CA GLY A 29 49.27 24.08 3.08
C GLY A 29 49.01 23.66 4.55
N ALA A 30 49.62 22.68 5.21
CA ALA A 30 50.83 21.90 4.99
C ALA A 30 50.79 20.59 5.86
N GLN A 31 51.56 19.59 5.42
CA GLN A 31 52.43 18.62 6.15
C GLN A 31 51.91 17.92 7.43
N ALA A 32 51.82 16.58 7.56
CA ALA A 32 52.71 15.43 7.28
C ALA A 32 53.50 14.91 8.52
N ARG A 33 53.05 13.74 9.00
CA ARG A 33 53.77 12.53 9.46
C ARG A 33 55.04 12.61 10.34
N ALA A 34 55.02 11.81 11.41
CA ALA A 34 56.00 10.79 11.86
C ALA A 34 55.71 10.52 13.36
N GLY A 35 55.96 9.40 14.04
CA GLY A 35 56.66 8.14 13.80
C GLY A 35 56.79 7.47 15.19
N THR A 36 56.53 6.17 15.28
CA THR A 36 56.81 5.25 16.41
C THR A 36 58.32 4.90 16.52
N PRO A 37 58.83 4.05 17.46
CA PRO A 37 58.41 3.59 18.81
C PRO A 37 59.58 3.49 19.85
N SER A 38 59.32 2.88 21.03
CA SER A 38 60.26 2.26 22.02
C SER A 38 60.94 3.23 23.02
N GLN A 39 61.22 2.92 24.29
CA GLN A 39 61.32 1.68 25.10
C GLN A 39 61.37 2.07 26.62
N CYS A 40 60.88 1.18 27.51
CA CYS A 40 61.36 0.79 28.86
C CYS A 40 61.86 1.87 29.89
N VAL A 41 61.43 1.91 31.17
CA VAL A 41 62.03 1.19 32.34
C VAL A 41 61.44 1.75 33.67
N PHE A 42 60.95 0.86 34.58
CA PHE A 42 60.88 0.94 36.08
C PHE A 42 60.05 2.08 36.76
N SER A 43 59.45 2.00 37.95
CA SER A 43 59.40 1.04 39.08
C SER A 43 58.21 1.37 40.02
N ALA A 44 57.97 0.46 40.97
CA ALA A 44 57.53 0.67 42.36
C ALA A 44 56.04 0.95 42.64
N GLY A 45 55.45 0.02 43.40
CA GLY A 45 54.06 0.01 43.80
C GLY A 45 53.66 1.04 44.86
N ALA A 46 52.35 1.23 44.99
CA ALA A 46 51.66 1.36 46.28
C ALA A 46 50.15 1.22 46.03
N ARG A 47 49.51 0.34 46.80
CA ARG A 47 48.06 0.12 46.81
C ARG A 47 47.31 1.40 47.22
N ARG A 48 46.23 1.74 46.50
CA ARG A 48 45.20 2.71 46.92
C ARG A 48 43.80 2.26 46.47
N PRO A 49 42.74 2.71 47.17
CA PRO A 49 41.53 1.94 47.44
C PRO A 49 40.43 2.05 46.37
N ALA A 50 39.48 1.12 46.41
CA ALA A 50 38.31 1.04 45.54
C ALA A 50 37.43 2.31 45.59
N PRO A 51 36.91 2.80 44.45
CA PRO A 51 36.02 3.96 44.44
C PRO A 51 34.59 3.58 44.84
N LYS A 52 34.01 4.40 45.73
CA LYS A 52 32.61 4.36 46.15
C LYS A 52 31.69 4.59 44.95
N ALA A 53 30.67 3.75 44.81
CA ALA A 53 29.65 3.84 43.78
C ALA A 53 28.80 5.12 43.94
N THR A 54 28.73 5.91 42.88
CA THR A 54 27.90 7.11 42.75
C THR A 54 26.45 6.71 42.46
N THR A 55 25.68 6.43 43.51
CA THR A 55 24.21 6.27 43.45
C THR A 55 23.53 7.63 43.32
N THR A 56 23.55 8.24 42.12
CA THR A 56 22.76 9.47 41.88
C THR A 56 22.40 9.76 40.42
N ARG A 57 22.73 8.88 39.46
CA ARG A 57 22.36 9.07 38.03
C ARG A 57 21.32 8.10 37.48
N LEU A 58 20.92 7.07 38.24
CA LEU A 58 19.95 6.07 37.81
C LEU A 58 18.48 6.47 38.04
N SER A 59 18.20 7.36 39.00
CA SER A 59 16.82 7.76 39.32
C SER A 59 16.16 8.68 38.29
N ARG A 60 16.94 9.54 37.61
CA ARG A 60 16.40 10.42 36.55
C ARG A 60 16.08 9.69 35.25
N ARG A 61 16.79 8.61 34.90
CA ARG A 61 16.44 7.76 33.74
C ARG A 61 15.28 6.83 34.04
N ALA A 62 15.16 6.33 35.28
CA ALA A 62 14.00 5.55 35.70
C ALA A 62 12.71 6.38 35.69
N ASN A 63 12.76 7.65 36.10
CA ASN A 63 11.58 8.53 36.07
C ASN A 63 11.17 9.00 34.66
N VAL A 64 12.08 8.98 33.68
CA VAL A 64 11.75 9.27 32.26
C VAL A 64 11.15 8.04 31.56
N LEU A 65 11.48 6.83 32.01
CA LEU A 65 10.84 5.59 31.54
C LEU A 65 9.52 5.29 32.26
N ALA A 66 9.34 5.76 33.50
CA ALA A 66 8.13 5.56 34.29
C ALA A 66 6.95 6.48 33.88
N GLN A 67 7.18 7.45 32.98
CA GLN A 67 6.14 8.36 32.48
C GLN A 67 5.41 7.83 31.23
N ALA A 68 5.79 6.64 30.72
CA ALA A 68 5.26 6.03 29.50
C ALA A 68 4.25 4.89 29.76
N ALA A 69 3.78 4.71 30.99
CA ALA A 69 2.77 3.70 31.32
C ALA A 69 1.40 4.37 31.52
N GLY A 70 0.60 4.41 30.45
CA GLY A 70 -0.83 4.75 30.48
C GLY A 70 -1.58 3.93 31.52
N LYS A 71 -2.71 4.45 31.98
CA LYS A 71 -3.47 3.91 33.11
C LYS A 71 -3.96 2.47 32.87
N THR A 72 -3.83 1.60 33.87
CA THR A 72 -4.47 0.28 33.89
C THR A 72 -5.99 0.42 33.92
N LEU A 73 -6.67 -0.37 33.10
CA LEU A 73 -8.12 -0.36 32.96
C LEU A 73 -8.75 -1.49 33.78
N ASP A 74 -9.90 -1.20 34.38
CA ASP A 74 -10.78 -2.16 35.07
C ASP A 74 -11.72 -2.93 34.12
N ARG A 75 -11.70 -2.53 32.85
CA ARG A 75 -12.41 -3.15 31.72
C ARG A 75 -11.49 -3.28 30.51
N PRO A 76 -11.84 -4.07 29.49
CA PRO A 76 -11.13 -4.07 28.22
C PRO A 76 -11.07 -2.68 27.58
N LEU A 77 -9.97 -2.40 26.89
CA LEU A 77 -9.81 -1.24 26.01
C LEU A 77 -10.89 -1.26 24.93
N ARG A 78 -11.67 -0.18 24.83
CA ARG A 78 -12.72 -0.02 23.82
C ARG A 78 -12.13 0.58 22.55
N VAL A 79 -12.26 -0.11 21.42
CA VAL A 79 -11.70 0.34 20.14
C VAL A 79 -12.78 0.38 19.07
N ALA A 80 -12.99 1.56 18.48
CA ALA A 80 -13.81 1.69 17.28
C ALA A 80 -12.96 1.57 16.02
N VAL A 81 -13.34 0.66 15.14
CA VAL A 81 -12.82 0.56 13.79
C VAL A 81 -13.89 1.09 12.84
N VAL A 82 -13.63 2.24 12.22
CA VAL A 82 -14.59 2.92 11.34
C VAL A 82 -14.31 2.53 9.90
N GLY A 83 -15.18 1.73 9.28
CA GLY A 83 -15.06 1.17 7.94
C GLY A 83 -14.77 -0.33 7.94
N GLY A 84 -15.62 -1.12 7.28
CA GLY A 84 -15.61 -2.59 7.22
C GLY A 84 -15.02 -3.17 5.95
N GLY A 85 -14.09 -2.47 5.30
CA GLY A 85 -13.28 -3.04 4.20
C GLY A 85 -12.19 -3.99 4.72
N PRO A 86 -11.24 -4.39 3.86
CA PRO A 86 -10.15 -5.31 4.24
C PRO A 86 -9.31 -4.80 5.42
N SER A 87 -8.97 -3.51 5.45
CA SER A 87 -8.20 -2.91 6.55
C SER A 87 -8.95 -2.99 7.88
N GLY A 88 -10.19 -2.50 7.93
CA GLY A 88 -10.95 -2.46 9.17
C GLY A 88 -11.36 -3.84 9.67
N SER A 89 -11.75 -4.74 8.76
CA SER A 89 -12.12 -6.12 9.15
C SER A 89 -10.93 -6.88 9.73
N CYS A 90 -9.74 -6.76 9.12
CA CYS A 90 -8.53 -7.39 9.66
C CYS A 90 -8.08 -6.75 10.97
N ALA A 91 -8.21 -5.43 11.12
CA ALA A 91 -7.93 -4.75 12.39
C ALA A 91 -8.88 -5.24 13.50
N ALA A 92 -10.18 -5.27 13.22
CA ALA A 92 -11.19 -5.69 14.18
C ALA A 92 -11.03 -7.14 14.62
N GLU A 93 -10.66 -8.04 13.70
CA GLU A 93 -10.35 -9.43 14.01
C GLU A 93 -9.20 -9.54 15.03
N VAL A 94 -8.09 -8.83 14.79
CA VAL A 94 -6.91 -8.86 15.67
C VAL A 94 -7.21 -8.26 17.03
N LEU A 95 -7.90 -7.12 17.08
CA LEU A 95 -8.29 -6.48 18.33
C LEU A 95 -9.17 -7.38 19.19
N ALA A 96 -10.18 -8.01 18.59
CA ALA A 96 -11.09 -8.90 19.30
C ALA A 96 -10.37 -10.14 19.84
N LYS A 97 -9.49 -10.77 19.04
CA LYS A 97 -8.59 -11.85 19.50
C LYS A 97 -7.66 -11.42 20.63
N GLY A 98 -7.22 -10.16 20.58
CA GLY A 98 -6.28 -9.56 21.53
C GLY A 98 -6.89 -9.11 22.85
N GLY A 99 -8.19 -9.34 23.08
CA GLY A 99 -8.86 -9.00 24.33
C GLY A 99 -9.42 -7.58 24.40
N CYS A 100 -9.41 -6.82 23.30
CA CYS A 100 -10.03 -5.49 23.23
C CYS A 100 -11.53 -5.58 22.96
N GLU A 101 -12.31 -4.72 23.59
CA GLU A 101 -13.73 -4.55 23.27
C GLU A 101 -13.86 -3.77 21.96
N THR A 102 -14.21 -4.47 20.89
CA THR A 102 -14.04 -3.97 19.53
C THR A 102 -15.39 -3.69 18.86
N TYR A 103 -15.50 -2.54 18.21
CA TYR A 103 -16.68 -2.12 17.46
C TYR A 103 -16.30 -1.84 16.00
N LEU A 104 -16.80 -2.62 15.05
CA LEU A 104 -16.58 -2.42 13.61
C LEU A 104 -17.80 -1.73 13.00
N ILE A 105 -17.67 -0.45 12.63
CA ILE A 105 -18.77 0.37 12.11
C ILE A 105 -18.66 0.43 10.59
N GLU A 106 -19.59 -0.20 9.86
CA GLU A 106 -19.65 -0.17 8.40
C GLU A 106 -21.02 0.33 7.92
N ARG A 107 -21.01 1.27 6.97
CA ARG A 107 -22.22 1.93 6.47
C ARG A 107 -23.04 1.09 5.50
N LYS A 108 -22.41 0.17 4.78
CA LYS A 108 -23.02 -0.62 3.70
C LYS A 108 -22.50 -2.04 3.76
N MET A 109 -23.20 -2.89 4.52
CA MET A 109 -22.83 -4.30 4.69
C MET A 109 -22.97 -5.12 3.39
N ASP A 110 -23.81 -4.65 2.47
CA ASP A 110 -24.19 -5.29 1.20
C ASP A 110 -23.42 -4.76 -0.02
N ASN A 111 -22.53 -3.79 0.16
CA ASN A 111 -21.81 -3.15 -0.94
C ASN A 111 -20.32 -3.03 -0.63
N CYS A 112 -19.52 -2.92 -1.67
CA CYS A 112 -18.08 -2.77 -1.57
C CYS A 112 -17.56 -1.61 -2.41
N LYS A 113 -16.33 -1.18 -2.12
CA LYS A 113 -15.59 -0.27 -3.00
C LYS A 113 -15.36 -0.96 -4.36
N PRO A 114 -15.60 -0.27 -5.49
CA PRO A 114 -15.24 -0.76 -6.82
C PRO A 114 -13.76 -1.11 -6.91
N CYS A 115 -13.44 -2.26 -7.47
CA CYS A 115 -12.07 -2.76 -7.54
C CYS A 115 -11.91 -3.82 -8.62
N GLY A 116 -10.71 -3.90 -9.19
CA GLY A 116 -10.30 -4.97 -10.10
C GLY A 116 -10.15 -6.34 -9.42
N GLY A 117 -10.02 -6.39 -8.09
CA GLY A 117 -10.11 -7.63 -7.30
C GLY A 117 -8.87 -8.53 -7.32
N ALA A 118 -7.75 -8.07 -7.86
CA ALA A 118 -6.49 -8.82 -7.85
C ALA A 118 -5.84 -8.81 -6.46
N ILE A 119 -5.50 -9.99 -5.94
CA ILE A 119 -4.79 -10.19 -4.67
C ILE A 119 -3.54 -11.05 -4.87
N PRO A 120 -2.44 -10.76 -4.15
CA PRO A 120 -1.22 -11.57 -4.20
C PRO A 120 -1.38 -12.87 -3.40
N LEU A 121 -0.56 -13.88 -3.73
CA LEU A 121 -0.57 -15.18 -3.06
C LEU A 121 -0.32 -15.06 -1.55
N CYS A 122 0.62 -14.19 -1.13
CA CYS A 122 0.89 -13.98 0.29
C CYS A 122 -0.32 -13.49 1.07
N MET A 123 -1.28 -12.81 0.44
CA MET A 123 -2.51 -12.38 1.13
C MET A 123 -3.41 -13.59 1.45
N ILE A 124 -3.46 -14.59 0.57
CA ILE A 124 -4.26 -15.80 0.77
C ILE A 124 -3.75 -16.54 2.00
N GLU A 125 -2.44 -16.76 2.06
CA GLU A 125 -1.77 -17.44 3.17
C GLU A 125 -1.81 -16.61 4.46
N GLU A 126 -1.36 -15.35 4.41
CA GLU A 126 -1.23 -14.52 5.59
C GLU A 126 -2.59 -14.24 6.26
N PHE A 127 -3.68 -14.16 5.48
CA PHE A 127 -5.01 -13.86 5.99
C PHE A 127 -5.94 -15.08 6.00
N ASP A 128 -5.42 -16.30 5.85
CA ASP A 128 -6.18 -17.55 5.86
C ASP A 128 -7.46 -17.45 5.00
N LEU A 129 -7.30 -16.98 3.76
CA LEU A 129 -8.44 -16.84 2.85
C LEU A 129 -8.79 -18.20 2.26
N PRO A 130 -10.03 -18.68 2.43
CA PRO A 130 -10.48 -19.91 1.79
C PRO A 130 -10.47 -19.75 0.25
N MET A 131 -10.13 -20.84 -0.44
CA MET A 131 -9.96 -20.83 -1.89
C MET A 131 -11.25 -20.47 -2.65
N GLU A 132 -12.40 -20.69 -2.03
CA GLU A 132 -13.73 -20.35 -2.53
C GLU A 132 -13.96 -18.84 -2.70
N ILE A 133 -13.13 -17.99 -2.07
CA ILE A 133 -13.16 -16.53 -2.26
C ILE A 133 -12.45 -16.13 -3.57
N VAL A 134 -11.59 -16.99 -4.10
CA VAL A 134 -10.82 -16.75 -5.32
C VAL A 134 -11.64 -17.24 -6.52
N ASP A 135 -12.33 -16.32 -7.19
CA ASP A 135 -13.15 -16.62 -8.37
C ASP A 135 -12.29 -17.15 -9.54
N ARG A 136 -11.07 -16.60 -9.75
CA ARG A 136 -10.13 -17.04 -10.79
C ARG A 136 -8.69 -17.03 -10.29
N ARG A 137 -7.90 -17.99 -10.79
CA ARG A 137 -6.46 -18.09 -10.57
C ARG A 137 -5.75 -17.68 -11.86
N VAL A 138 -5.29 -16.43 -11.90
CA VAL A 138 -4.64 -15.88 -13.08
C VAL A 138 -3.17 -16.26 -13.08
N THR A 139 -2.76 -17.07 -14.04
CA THR A 139 -1.37 -17.51 -14.27
C THR A 139 -0.73 -16.82 -15.47
N LYS A 140 -1.54 -16.11 -16.28
CA LYS A 140 -1.10 -15.37 -17.46
C LYS A 140 -1.57 -13.93 -17.38
N MET A 141 -0.70 -13.00 -17.74
CA MET A 141 -1.00 -11.59 -17.89
C MET A 141 -0.53 -11.15 -19.28
N LYS A 142 -1.37 -10.43 -20.03
CA LYS A 142 -0.92 -9.74 -21.24
C LYS A 142 -0.66 -8.29 -20.93
N MET A 143 0.54 -7.82 -21.29
CA MET A 143 0.90 -6.41 -21.31
C MET A 143 0.74 -5.90 -22.74
N ILE A 144 -0.14 -4.93 -22.96
CA ILE A 144 -0.46 -4.40 -24.28
C ILE A 144 0.03 -2.95 -24.39
N SER A 145 0.92 -2.69 -25.35
CA SER A 145 1.58 -1.40 -25.55
C SER A 145 0.72 -0.40 -26.35
N PRO A 146 1.12 0.89 -26.46
CA PRO A 146 0.39 1.87 -27.26
C PRO A 146 0.16 1.45 -28.72
N SER A 147 1.14 0.78 -29.35
CA SER A 147 1.05 0.24 -30.72
C SER A 147 0.34 -1.11 -30.82
N ASN A 148 -0.28 -1.58 -29.73
CA ASN A 148 -0.92 -2.90 -29.59
C ASN A 148 0.05 -4.08 -29.72
N ARG A 149 1.35 -3.88 -29.45
CA ARG A 149 2.24 -5.02 -29.20
C ARG A 149 1.80 -5.71 -27.90
N GLU A 150 1.58 -7.01 -27.96
CA GLU A 150 1.30 -7.84 -26.79
C GLU A 150 2.57 -8.57 -26.33
N VAL A 151 2.75 -8.62 -25.01
CA VAL A 151 3.77 -9.43 -24.35
C VAL A 151 3.10 -10.30 -23.29
N ASP A 152 3.39 -11.60 -23.34
CA ASP A 152 2.90 -12.56 -22.36
C ASP A 152 3.79 -12.56 -21.11
N VAL A 153 3.15 -12.40 -19.97
CA VAL A 153 3.76 -12.28 -18.64
C VAL A 153 3.19 -13.38 -17.75
N GLY A 154 4.07 -14.14 -17.09
CA GLY A 154 3.65 -15.28 -16.25
C GLY A 154 4.48 -16.55 -16.45
N GLN A 155 5.38 -16.58 -17.43
CA GLN A 155 6.25 -17.74 -17.72
C GLN A 155 7.21 -18.11 -16.56
N THR A 156 7.37 -17.21 -15.59
CA THR A 156 8.22 -17.43 -14.41
C THR A 156 7.47 -18.02 -13.22
N LEU A 157 6.14 -18.12 -13.31
CA LEU A 157 5.31 -18.68 -12.24
C LEU A 157 5.45 -20.20 -12.20
N ASN A 158 5.53 -20.75 -10.99
CA ASN A 158 5.41 -22.19 -10.78
C ASN A 158 3.93 -22.61 -10.71
N GLU A 159 3.67 -23.93 -10.68
CA GLU A 159 2.30 -24.50 -10.71
C GLU A 159 1.39 -24.08 -9.55
N GLN A 160 1.97 -23.61 -8.43
CA GLN A 160 1.24 -23.16 -7.25
C GLN A 160 1.07 -21.65 -7.21
N GLU A 161 1.73 -20.90 -8.09
CA GLU A 161 1.72 -19.44 -8.12
C GLU A 161 0.66 -18.90 -9.09
N TYR A 162 -0.13 -17.96 -8.59
CA TYR A 162 -1.16 -17.26 -9.36
C TYR A 162 -1.50 -15.93 -8.70
N ILE A 163 -2.13 -15.04 -9.47
CA ILE A 163 -2.83 -13.86 -8.95
C ILE A 163 -4.27 -14.27 -8.65
N GLY A 164 -4.70 -14.11 -7.41
CA GLY A 164 -6.09 -14.39 -7.03
C GLY A 164 -7.01 -13.27 -7.51
N MET A 165 -8.10 -13.63 -8.18
CA MET A 165 -9.14 -12.68 -8.56
C MET A 165 -10.37 -12.88 -7.70
N CYS A 166 -10.75 -11.85 -6.95
CA CYS A 166 -11.86 -11.91 -6.01
C CYS A 166 -12.92 -10.85 -6.29
N ARG A 167 -14.18 -11.18 -6.03
CA ARG A 167 -15.25 -10.20 -5.80
C ARG A 167 -15.09 -9.58 -4.41
N ARG A 168 -15.03 -8.25 -4.37
CA ARG A 168 -14.86 -7.50 -3.12
C ARG A 168 -16.05 -7.65 -2.17
N GLU A 169 -17.26 -7.77 -2.71
CA GLU A 169 -18.45 -8.04 -1.91
C GLU A 169 -18.38 -9.37 -1.14
N VAL A 170 -17.77 -10.41 -1.73
CA VAL A 170 -17.61 -11.74 -1.09
C VAL A 170 -16.45 -11.71 -0.09
N MET A 171 -15.29 -11.21 -0.50
CA MET A 171 -14.10 -11.18 0.34
C MET A 171 -14.28 -10.26 1.55
N ASP A 172 -14.82 -9.06 1.36
CA ASP A 172 -15.00 -8.11 2.47
C ASP A 172 -16.04 -8.64 3.47
N ASP A 173 -17.13 -9.26 3.01
CA ASP A 173 -18.13 -9.90 3.88
C ASP A 173 -17.53 -11.07 4.68
N PHE A 174 -16.73 -11.93 4.05
CA PHE A 174 -16.01 -12.99 4.75
C PHE A 174 -15.12 -12.44 5.87
N LEU A 175 -14.33 -11.40 5.59
CA LEU A 175 -13.43 -10.79 6.56
C LEU A 175 -14.22 -10.16 7.72
N ARG A 176 -15.31 -9.43 7.42
CA ARG A 176 -16.19 -8.84 8.45
C ARG A 176 -16.81 -9.90 9.35
N ARG A 177 -17.42 -10.93 8.76
CA ARG A 177 -18.05 -12.03 9.52
C ARG A 177 -17.03 -12.80 10.33
N ARG A 178 -15.80 -12.96 9.84
CA ARG A 178 -14.72 -13.58 10.60
C ARG A 178 -14.34 -12.72 11.81
N ALA A 179 -14.21 -11.41 11.68
CA ALA A 179 -14.00 -10.52 12.83
C ALA A 179 -15.13 -10.66 13.87
N GLY A 180 -16.39 -10.72 13.42
CA GLY A 180 -17.54 -10.97 14.30
C GLY A 180 -17.48 -12.31 15.04
N ARG A 181 -17.05 -13.39 14.38
CA ARG A 181 -16.85 -14.71 15.01
C ARG A 181 -15.78 -14.70 16.12
N TYR A 182 -14.84 -13.77 16.07
CA TYR A 182 -13.83 -13.58 17.12
C TYR A 182 -14.24 -12.57 18.20
N GLY A 183 -15.46 -12.03 18.16
CA GLY A 183 -16.02 -11.18 19.21
C GLY A 183 -16.09 -9.69 18.89
N ALA A 184 -15.79 -9.28 17.66
CA ALA A 184 -16.01 -7.88 17.27
C ALA A 184 -17.51 -7.58 17.13
N ASN A 185 -17.96 -6.47 17.73
CA ASN A 185 -19.33 -5.97 17.58
C ASN A 185 -19.50 -5.35 16.19
N LEU A 186 -20.22 -6.03 15.30
CA LEU A 186 -20.49 -5.53 13.95
C LEU A 186 -21.66 -4.54 13.99
N VAL A 187 -21.38 -3.29 13.65
CA VAL A 187 -22.35 -2.20 13.64
C VAL A 187 -22.63 -1.79 12.21
N ASN A 188 -23.85 -2.01 11.74
CA ASN A 188 -24.31 -1.43 10.48
C ASN A 188 -24.66 0.04 10.72
N GLY A 189 -23.79 0.96 10.32
CA GLY A 189 -23.99 2.37 10.57
C GLY A 189 -22.98 3.29 9.90
N LEU A 190 -23.39 4.55 9.72
CA LEU A 190 -22.55 5.59 9.14
C LEU A 190 -22.06 6.55 10.23
N MET A 191 -20.76 6.53 10.54
CA MET A 191 -20.13 7.47 11.45
C MET A 191 -20.30 8.91 10.95
N GLN A 192 -20.79 9.80 11.82
CA GLN A 192 -21.04 11.21 11.53
C GLN A 192 -20.04 12.15 12.22
N LYS A 193 -19.71 11.88 13.49
CA LYS A 193 -18.93 12.81 14.33
C LYS A 193 -18.09 12.06 15.36
N ILE A 194 -16.93 12.62 15.68
CA ILE A 194 -16.06 12.23 16.81
C ILE A 194 -15.86 13.47 17.68
N GLU A 195 -16.00 13.33 18.99
CA GLU A 195 -15.77 14.38 19.98
C GLU A 195 -14.99 13.83 21.19
N GLY A 196 -14.37 14.73 21.97
CA GLY A 196 -13.62 14.37 23.17
C GLY A 196 -12.27 13.70 22.86
N GLY A 197 -11.83 12.82 23.76
CA GLY A 197 -10.53 12.16 23.64
C GLY A 197 -9.33 12.94 24.18
N GLU A 198 -9.54 14.04 24.91
CA GLU A 198 -8.44 14.76 25.57
C GLU A 198 -7.86 13.96 26.73
N GLY A 199 -6.53 13.97 26.88
CA GLY A 199 -5.86 13.17 27.93
C GLY A 199 -6.26 11.71 27.79
N GLU A 200 -6.72 11.05 28.86
CA GLU A 200 -7.22 9.66 28.86
C GLU A 200 -8.76 9.55 28.80
N GLN A 201 -9.49 10.65 28.54
CA GLN A 201 -10.95 10.61 28.42
C GLN A 201 -11.37 9.83 27.16
N PRO A 202 -12.51 9.12 27.19
CA PRO A 202 -13.01 8.44 26.00
C PRO A 202 -13.41 9.43 24.91
N PHE A 203 -13.33 8.98 23.67
CA PHE A 203 -14.01 9.62 22.54
C PHE A 203 -15.49 9.28 22.58
N LYS A 204 -16.32 10.22 22.16
CA LYS A 204 -17.71 10.00 21.84
C LYS A 204 -17.89 9.95 20.33
N ILE A 205 -18.32 8.81 19.81
CA ILE A 205 -18.63 8.61 18.39
C ILE A 205 -20.14 8.70 18.20
N THR A 206 -20.57 9.59 17.32
CA THR A 206 -21.96 9.63 16.84
C THR A 206 -22.03 8.98 15.46
N TYR A 207 -22.96 8.03 15.30
CA TYR A 207 -23.23 7.37 14.03
C TYR A 207 -24.74 7.21 13.81
N ASN A 208 -25.13 7.02 12.54
CA ASN A 208 -26.50 6.64 12.21
C ASN A 208 -26.54 5.12 12.06
N ALA A 209 -27.18 4.42 13.00
CA ALA A 209 -27.36 2.97 12.97
C ALA A 209 -28.47 2.58 11.98
N PHE A 210 -28.24 1.55 11.18
CA PHE A 210 -29.23 0.99 10.26
C PHE A 210 -29.69 -0.37 10.76
N ASP A 211 -31.00 -0.53 10.96
CA ASP A 211 -31.64 -1.77 11.42
C ASP A 211 -32.00 -2.73 10.26
N GLY A 212 -31.76 -2.32 9.00
CA GLY A 212 -32.06 -3.11 7.81
C GLY A 212 -33.50 -2.96 7.30
N GLU A 213 -34.40 -2.39 8.09
CA GLU A 213 -35.80 -2.15 7.74
C GLU A 213 -36.05 -0.69 7.34
N ASN A 214 -35.34 0.24 7.99
CA ASN A 214 -35.48 1.68 7.76
C ASN A 214 -34.40 2.23 6.82
N THR A 215 -34.80 3.05 5.85
CA THR A 215 -33.89 3.79 4.97
C THR A 215 -33.20 4.97 5.68
N VAL A 216 -33.73 5.40 6.83
CA VAL A 216 -33.18 6.48 7.66
C VAL A 216 -32.58 5.87 8.91
N GLY A 217 -31.27 6.03 9.10
CA GLY A 217 -30.60 5.49 10.27
C GLY A 217 -30.92 6.27 11.55
N VAL A 218 -30.95 5.57 12.68
CA VAL A 218 -31.20 6.14 14.01
C VAL A 218 -29.89 6.72 14.56
N LYS A 219 -29.92 7.95 15.05
CA LYS A 219 -28.75 8.56 15.68
C LYS A 219 -28.41 7.79 16.96
N THR A 220 -27.19 7.27 17.03
CA THR A 220 -26.67 6.51 18.17
C THR A 220 -25.30 7.07 18.57
N GLU A 221 -24.98 6.96 19.86
CA GLU A 221 -23.71 7.37 20.42
C GLU A 221 -23.00 6.17 21.04
N LEU A 222 -21.67 6.12 20.92
CA LEU A 222 -20.81 5.09 21.48
C LEU A 222 -19.55 5.75 22.04
N GLU A 223 -19.15 5.33 23.24
CA GLU A 223 -17.87 5.74 23.82
C GLU A 223 -16.79 4.71 23.57
N VAL A 224 -15.63 5.16 23.10
CA VAL A 224 -14.45 4.32 22.89
C VAL A 224 -13.18 5.03 23.34
N ASP A 225 -12.13 4.27 23.59
CA ASP A 225 -10.86 4.83 24.03
C ASP A 225 -9.93 5.10 22.85
N VAL A 226 -10.00 4.27 21.80
CA VAL A 226 -9.15 4.33 20.60
C VAL A 226 -10.00 4.27 19.34
N ILE A 227 -9.57 4.96 18.28
CA ILE A 227 -10.22 4.95 16.97
C ILE A 227 -9.23 4.54 15.88
N ILE A 228 -9.61 3.55 15.08
CA ILE A 228 -8.94 3.19 13.82
C ILE A 228 -9.82 3.67 12.65
N GLY A 229 -9.35 4.66 11.91
CA GLY A 229 -9.94 5.12 10.66
C GLY A 229 -9.59 4.19 9.51
N ALA A 230 -10.55 3.37 9.10
CA ALA A 230 -10.49 2.44 7.97
C ALA A 230 -11.57 2.75 6.91
N ASP A 231 -12.09 3.97 6.90
CA ASP A 231 -13.29 4.44 6.19
C ASP A 231 -13.03 4.92 4.76
N GLY A 232 -11.98 4.37 4.15
CA GLY A 232 -11.66 4.55 2.75
C GLY A 232 -11.11 5.92 2.40
N ALA A 233 -11.07 6.22 1.10
CA ALA A 233 -10.41 7.43 0.62
C ALA A 233 -11.11 8.74 1.02
N ASN A 234 -12.41 8.69 1.25
CA ASN A 234 -13.22 9.83 1.70
C ASN A 234 -13.33 9.90 3.23
N SER A 235 -12.30 9.45 3.93
CA SER A 235 -12.27 9.26 5.39
C SER A 235 -12.75 10.50 6.15
N ARG A 236 -13.77 10.31 6.99
CA ARG A 236 -14.26 11.29 7.97
C ARG A 236 -13.33 11.33 9.17
N VAL A 237 -12.79 10.18 9.59
CA VAL A 237 -11.82 10.09 10.68
C VAL A 237 -10.58 10.94 10.37
N ALA A 238 -10.04 10.81 9.16
CA ALA A 238 -8.88 11.59 8.70
C ALA A 238 -9.15 13.11 8.73
N LYS A 239 -10.36 13.53 8.35
CA LYS A 239 -10.78 14.95 8.43
C LYS A 239 -10.84 15.43 9.87
N THR A 240 -11.45 14.65 10.77
CA THR A 240 -11.57 15.00 12.20
C THR A 240 -10.21 15.21 12.84
N MET A 241 -9.23 14.33 12.58
CA MET A 241 -7.89 14.43 13.18
C MET A 241 -6.96 15.42 12.45
N GLY A 242 -7.44 16.13 11.44
CA GLY A 242 -6.62 17.06 10.65
C GLY A 242 -5.46 16.37 9.92
N ALA A 243 -5.71 15.22 9.30
CA ALA A 243 -4.68 14.36 8.71
C ALA A 243 -3.91 14.98 7.52
N GLY A 244 -4.38 16.12 6.99
CA GLY A 244 -3.93 16.71 5.74
C GLY A 244 -4.47 15.95 4.53
N GLU A 245 -4.38 16.56 3.34
CA GLU A 245 -4.83 15.96 2.08
C GLU A 245 -3.76 15.09 1.42
N TYR A 246 -4.18 14.27 0.45
CA TYR A 246 -3.29 13.56 -0.48
C TYR A 246 -3.78 13.71 -1.92
N ASP A 247 -2.93 13.31 -2.86
CA ASP A 247 -3.34 13.10 -4.26
C ASP A 247 -4.00 11.73 -4.43
N TYR A 248 -4.96 11.66 -5.36
CA TYR A 248 -5.62 10.42 -5.71
C TYR A 248 -5.93 10.34 -7.21
N ALA A 249 -5.84 9.13 -7.76
CA ALA A 249 -6.41 8.81 -9.06
C ALA A 249 -7.92 8.62 -8.95
N ILE A 250 -8.68 8.90 -10.00
CA ILE A 250 -10.03 8.37 -10.16
C ILE A 250 -9.91 7.11 -11.00
N ALA A 251 -10.34 5.98 -10.45
CA ALA A 251 -10.58 4.77 -11.21
C ALA A 251 -12.04 4.71 -11.65
N PHE A 252 -12.26 4.20 -12.86
CA PHE A 252 -13.56 3.96 -13.46
C PHE A 252 -13.55 2.57 -14.09
N GLN A 253 -14.59 1.78 -13.84
CA GLN A 253 -14.69 0.44 -14.41
C GLN A 253 -16.12 0.05 -14.70
N GLU A 254 -16.25 -0.94 -15.56
CA GLU A 254 -17.49 -1.60 -15.89
C GLU A 254 -17.34 -3.09 -15.65
N ARG A 255 -18.37 -3.69 -15.06
CA ARG A 255 -18.50 -5.15 -15.01
C ARG A 255 -19.26 -5.58 -16.26
N ILE A 256 -18.66 -6.44 -17.07
CA ILE A 256 -19.21 -6.88 -18.36
C ILE A 256 -19.32 -8.40 -18.34
N THR A 257 -20.54 -8.93 -18.35
CA THR A 257 -20.77 -10.38 -18.52
C THR A 257 -20.47 -10.77 -19.95
N LEU A 258 -19.80 -11.90 -20.15
CA LEU A 258 -19.47 -12.44 -21.47
C LEU A 258 -20.12 -13.82 -21.65
N SER A 259 -20.13 -14.33 -22.88
CA SER A 259 -20.50 -15.72 -23.14
C SER A 259 -19.48 -16.68 -22.54
N ASP A 260 -19.85 -17.94 -22.29
CA ASP A 260 -18.95 -18.97 -21.76
C ASP A 260 -17.70 -19.16 -22.66
N GLU A 261 -17.87 -19.07 -23.98
CA GLU A 261 -16.77 -19.14 -24.94
C GLU A 261 -15.76 -18.02 -24.74
N LYS A 262 -16.23 -16.77 -24.56
CA LYS A 262 -15.35 -15.62 -24.30
C LYS A 262 -14.78 -15.64 -22.89
N MET A 263 -15.52 -16.15 -21.89
CA MET A 263 -15.01 -16.34 -20.54
C MET A 263 -13.89 -17.40 -20.48
N LYS A 264 -13.91 -18.39 -21.38
CA LYS A 264 -12.81 -19.38 -21.50
C LYS A 264 -11.48 -18.72 -21.88
N TYR A 265 -11.49 -17.68 -22.72
CA TYR A 265 -10.28 -16.90 -23.02
C TYR A 265 -9.69 -16.24 -21.77
N TYR A 266 -10.55 -15.80 -20.85
CA TYR A 266 -10.17 -15.16 -19.58
C TYR A 266 -10.16 -16.12 -18.38
N GLU A 267 -10.04 -17.43 -18.61
CA GLU A 267 -10.06 -18.44 -17.54
C GLU A 267 -8.90 -18.28 -16.55
N ASP A 268 -7.68 -18.08 -17.08
CA ASP A 268 -6.44 -17.88 -16.32
C ASP A 268 -5.65 -16.64 -16.77
N LEU A 269 -6.29 -15.76 -17.54
CA LEU A 269 -5.67 -14.61 -18.20
C LEU A 269 -6.25 -13.28 -17.72
N ALA A 270 -5.38 -12.33 -17.40
CA ALA A 270 -5.72 -10.92 -17.22
C ALA A 270 -4.97 -10.05 -18.26
N GLU A 271 -5.49 -8.87 -18.55
CA GLU A 271 -4.90 -7.96 -19.52
C GLU A 271 -4.68 -6.58 -18.91
N MET A 272 -3.54 -5.96 -19.24
CA MET A 272 -3.16 -4.62 -18.82
C MET A 272 -2.71 -3.81 -20.05
N TYR A 273 -3.40 -2.71 -20.29
CA TYR A 273 -3.24 -1.84 -21.44
C TYR A 273 -2.54 -0.55 -21.02
N VAL A 274 -1.44 -0.21 -21.69
CA VAL A 274 -0.74 1.06 -21.48
C VAL A 274 -0.79 1.90 -22.75
N GLY A 275 -1.15 3.17 -22.59
CA GLY A 275 -1.21 4.15 -23.66
C GLY A 275 -1.90 5.40 -23.14
N ASP A 276 -1.53 6.57 -23.64
CA ASP A 276 -2.15 7.84 -23.25
C ASP A 276 -3.63 7.95 -23.65
N ASP A 277 -4.04 7.19 -24.66
CA ASP A 277 -5.41 6.97 -25.11
C ASP A 277 -6.28 6.29 -24.04
N VAL A 278 -5.75 5.27 -23.35
CA VAL A 278 -6.47 4.57 -22.28
C VAL A 278 -6.20 5.15 -20.91
N SER A 279 -5.01 5.74 -20.68
CA SER A 279 -4.69 6.51 -19.49
C SER A 279 -3.35 7.27 -19.61
N PRO A 280 -3.35 8.60 -19.39
CA PRO A 280 -2.15 9.43 -19.53
C PRO A 280 -1.09 9.20 -18.46
N ASP A 281 -1.44 8.58 -17.32
CA ASP A 281 -0.58 8.44 -16.13
C ASP A 281 -0.79 7.14 -15.33
N PHE A 282 -1.70 6.29 -15.81
CA PHE A 282 -2.04 4.98 -15.26
C PHE A 282 -2.21 3.98 -16.41
N TYR A 283 -3.03 2.94 -16.24
CA TYR A 283 -3.27 1.89 -17.21
C TYR A 283 -4.76 1.52 -17.29
N GLY A 284 -5.15 0.90 -18.41
CA GLY A 284 -6.43 0.20 -18.55
C GLY A 284 -6.28 -1.28 -18.23
N TRP A 285 -7.36 -1.95 -17.82
CA TRP A 285 -7.33 -3.37 -17.46
C TRP A 285 -8.56 -4.13 -17.94
N VAL A 286 -8.39 -5.44 -18.12
CA VAL A 286 -9.47 -6.43 -18.25
C VAL A 286 -9.18 -7.57 -17.29
N PHE A 287 -9.90 -7.58 -16.16
CA PHE A 287 -9.62 -8.48 -15.04
C PHE A 287 -10.78 -9.46 -14.82
N PRO A 288 -10.57 -10.78 -15.02
CA PRO A 288 -11.66 -11.74 -14.92
C PRO A 288 -12.17 -11.98 -13.50
N LYS A 289 -13.42 -12.39 -13.44
CA LYS A 289 -14.12 -12.99 -12.31
C LYS A 289 -14.75 -14.30 -12.78
N TYR A 290 -15.70 -14.85 -12.03
CA TYR A 290 -16.28 -16.14 -12.38
C TYR A 290 -17.19 -16.07 -13.64
N ASP A 291 -17.99 -15.01 -13.82
CA ASP A 291 -18.98 -14.87 -14.90
C ASP A 291 -18.87 -13.56 -15.71
N HIS A 292 -17.93 -12.69 -15.34
CA HIS A 292 -17.73 -11.40 -15.98
C HIS A 292 -16.27 -10.97 -15.92
N VAL A 293 -15.95 -9.93 -16.69
CA VAL A 293 -14.69 -9.20 -16.58
C VAL A 293 -14.94 -7.81 -16.02
N ALA A 294 -13.98 -7.28 -15.26
CA ALA A 294 -13.91 -5.87 -14.91
C ALA A 294 -13.03 -5.17 -15.96
N VAL A 295 -13.65 -4.31 -16.78
CA VAL A 295 -12.96 -3.48 -17.78
C VAL A 295 -12.88 -2.06 -17.26
N GLY A 296 -11.69 -1.54 -17.04
CA GLY A 296 -11.55 -0.23 -16.41
C GLY A 296 -10.27 0.49 -16.74
N THR A 297 -10.18 1.72 -16.23
CA THR A 297 -9.02 2.58 -16.31
C THR A 297 -8.97 3.55 -15.12
N GLY A 298 -7.86 4.28 -14.97
CA GLY A 298 -7.74 5.34 -13.97
C GLY A 298 -6.89 6.52 -14.44
N THR A 299 -6.97 7.65 -13.74
CA THR A 299 -6.07 8.79 -13.97
C THR A 299 -6.00 9.72 -12.75
N VAL A 300 -4.84 10.29 -12.50
CA VAL A 300 -4.63 11.38 -11.52
C VAL A 300 -4.76 12.74 -12.21
N VAL A 301 -4.18 12.88 -13.41
CA VAL A 301 -3.98 14.20 -14.06
C VAL A 301 -5.19 14.73 -14.84
N ASN A 302 -6.02 13.87 -15.43
CA ASN A 302 -7.14 14.31 -16.28
C ASN A 302 -8.46 13.61 -15.93
N LYS A 303 -8.92 13.85 -14.71
CA LYS A 303 -10.12 13.19 -14.14
C LYS A 303 -11.40 13.45 -14.93
N THR A 304 -11.50 14.59 -15.62
CA THR A 304 -12.69 14.96 -16.42
C THR A 304 -12.81 14.11 -17.70
N ALA A 305 -11.68 13.64 -18.26
CA ALA A 305 -11.64 12.77 -19.43
C ALA A 305 -11.82 11.27 -19.11
N ILE A 306 -12.07 10.89 -17.85
CA ILE A 306 -12.13 9.47 -17.44
C ILE A 306 -13.10 8.62 -18.27
N LYS A 307 -14.21 9.20 -18.73
CA LYS A 307 -15.17 8.51 -19.61
C LYS A 307 -14.63 8.28 -21.02
N GLN A 308 -13.82 9.21 -21.55
CA GLN A 308 -13.16 9.05 -22.85
C GLN A 308 -12.15 7.90 -22.78
N TYR A 309 -11.37 7.87 -21.70
CA TYR A 309 -10.44 6.78 -21.42
C TYR A 309 -11.15 5.43 -21.26
N GLN A 310 -12.31 5.40 -20.58
CA GLN A 310 -13.13 4.18 -20.49
C GLN A 310 -13.62 3.71 -21.86
N THR A 311 -14.02 4.63 -22.75
CA THR A 311 -14.38 4.28 -24.12
C THR A 311 -13.18 3.70 -24.88
N ALA A 312 -12.00 4.31 -24.76
CA ALA A 312 -10.79 3.81 -25.42
C ALA A 312 -10.41 2.39 -24.99
N ILE A 313 -10.47 2.07 -23.68
CA ILE A 313 -10.21 0.69 -23.22
C ILE A 313 -11.29 -0.29 -23.70
N ARG A 314 -12.55 0.13 -23.78
CA ARG A 314 -13.62 -0.68 -24.36
C ARG A 314 -13.36 -0.98 -25.83
N ASP A 315 -12.93 0.03 -26.60
CA ASP A 315 -12.65 -0.12 -28.03
C ASP A 315 -11.47 -1.08 -28.25
N ARG A 316 -10.40 -0.94 -27.46
CA ARG A 316 -9.22 -1.82 -27.53
C ARG A 316 -9.44 -3.25 -27.06
N SER A 317 -10.48 -3.49 -26.25
CA SER A 317 -10.88 -4.82 -25.80
C SER A 317 -12.13 -5.34 -26.52
N SER A 318 -12.64 -4.60 -27.52
CA SER A 318 -13.96 -4.83 -28.12
C SER A 318 -14.12 -6.21 -28.75
N GLU A 319 -13.11 -6.72 -29.46
CA GLU A 319 -13.16 -8.06 -30.06
C GLU A 319 -13.32 -9.15 -28.98
N LYS A 320 -12.56 -9.01 -27.89
CA LYS A 320 -12.50 -9.96 -26.77
C LYS A 320 -13.73 -9.85 -25.86
N CYS A 321 -14.33 -8.67 -25.76
CA CYS A 321 -15.52 -8.38 -24.94
C CYS A 321 -16.82 -8.26 -25.78
N SER A 322 -16.78 -8.62 -27.07
CA SER A 322 -17.90 -8.48 -27.99
C SER A 322 -19.13 -9.29 -27.53
N GLY A 323 -20.32 -8.74 -27.76
CA GLY A 323 -21.57 -9.32 -27.27
C GLY A 323 -21.77 -9.25 -25.75
N GLY A 324 -20.82 -8.66 -25.01
CA GLY A 324 -20.91 -8.51 -23.58
C GLY A 324 -21.99 -7.52 -23.13
N LYS A 325 -22.53 -7.73 -21.93
CA LYS A 325 -23.52 -6.84 -21.31
C LYS A 325 -22.93 -6.16 -20.08
N ILE A 326 -23.00 -4.83 -20.06
CA ILE A 326 -22.60 -4.05 -18.89
C ILE A 326 -23.64 -4.27 -17.80
N ILE A 327 -23.23 -4.85 -16.68
CA ILE A 327 -24.10 -5.10 -15.51
C ILE A 327 -23.92 -4.04 -14.43
N ARG A 328 -22.79 -3.32 -14.42
CA ARG A 328 -22.48 -2.31 -13.42
C ARG A 328 -21.44 -1.33 -13.93
N VAL A 329 -21.61 -0.05 -13.62
CA VAL A 329 -20.67 1.03 -13.90
C VAL A 329 -20.24 1.65 -12.58
N GLU A 330 -18.95 1.80 -12.37
CA GLU A 330 -18.40 2.11 -11.05
C GLU A 330 -17.25 3.10 -11.14
N ALA A 331 -17.11 3.98 -10.14
CA ALA A 331 -15.97 4.86 -10.01
C ALA A 331 -15.55 5.02 -8.54
N HIS A 332 -14.24 5.14 -8.29
CA HIS A 332 -13.74 5.38 -6.94
C HIS A 332 -12.37 6.07 -6.91
N PRO A 333 -12.11 6.95 -5.93
CA PRO A 333 -10.77 7.48 -5.69
C PRO A 333 -9.77 6.41 -5.23
N ILE A 334 -8.54 6.50 -5.71
CA ILE A 334 -7.39 5.66 -5.35
C ILE A 334 -6.29 6.55 -4.79
N PRO A 335 -6.05 6.52 -3.47
CA PRO A 335 -5.08 7.40 -2.82
C PRO A 335 -3.67 6.81 -2.88
N GLU A 336 -2.90 7.26 -3.86
CA GLU A 336 -1.60 6.69 -4.22
C GLU A 336 -0.42 7.23 -3.37
N HIS A 337 -0.71 7.98 -2.31
CA HIS A 337 0.30 8.53 -1.41
C HIS A 337 -0.19 8.60 0.04
N PRO A 338 0.68 8.26 1.01
CA PRO A 338 0.33 8.40 2.41
C PRO A 338 -0.01 9.84 2.81
N ARG A 339 -0.98 10.00 3.72
CA ARG A 339 -1.28 11.31 4.32
C ARG A 339 -0.09 11.84 5.12
N PRO A 340 0.07 13.18 5.24
CA PRO A 340 1.08 13.79 6.09
C PRO A 340 1.00 13.32 7.54
N LYS A 341 -0.21 13.15 8.07
CA LYS A 341 -0.47 12.65 9.42
C LYS A 341 -1.36 11.42 9.38
N ARG A 342 -0.91 10.34 10.04
CA ARG A 342 -1.57 9.02 10.05
C ARG A 342 -1.89 8.53 11.47
N VAL A 343 -1.29 9.15 12.48
CA VAL A 343 -1.63 8.98 13.91
C VAL A 343 -1.74 10.38 14.53
N SER A 344 -2.70 10.56 15.44
CA SER A 344 -2.83 11.76 16.27
C SER A 344 -3.59 11.39 17.55
N GLY A 345 -2.97 11.59 18.71
CA GLY A 345 -3.49 11.07 19.97
C GLY A 345 -3.76 9.57 19.87
N ARG A 346 -4.96 9.16 20.33
CA ARG A 346 -5.46 7.78 20.24
C ARG A 346 -6.23 7.47 18.95
N ILE A 347 -5.92 8.15 17.84
CA ILE A 347 -6.52 7.91 16.53
C ILE A 347 -5.43 7.48 15.53
N ALA A 348 -5.64 6.36 14.84
CA ALA A 348 -4.78 5.87 13.76
C ALA A 348 -5.56 5.70 12.45
N LEU A 349 -4.92 5.91 11.30
CA LEU A 349 -5.47 5.67 9.97
C LEU A 349 -4.83 4.44 9.32
N VAL A 350 -5.63 3.66 8.58
CA VAL A 350 -5.16 2.47 7.84
C VAL A 350 -5.76 2.40 6.44
N GLY A 351 -5.16 1.57 5.56
CA GLY A 351 -5.57 1.41 4.17
C GLY A 351 -5.70 2.75 3.41
N ASP A 352 -6.77 2.88 2.63
CA ASP A 352 -7.03 4.07 1.82
C ASP A 352 -7.23 5.36 2.64
N ALA A 353 -7.67 5.24 3.90
CA ALA A 353 -7.79 6.41 4.77
C ALA A 353 -6.40 7.01 5.07
N ALA A 354 -5.39 6.14 5.21
CA ALA A 354 -3.99 6.52 5.38
C ALA A 354 -3.24 6.81 4.07
N GLY A 355 -3.78 6.40 2.92
CA GLY A 355 -3.15 6.56 1.61
C GLY A 355 -2.16 5.45 1.24
N TYR A 356 -2.46 4.21 1.64
CA TYR A 356 -1.59 3.04 1.42
C TYR A 356 -1.85 2.29 0.11
N VAL A 357 -2.30 2.97 -0.95
CA VAL A 357 -2.29 2.37 -2.28
C VAL A 357 -0.94 2.61 -2.94
N THR A 358 -0.35 1.57 -3.52
CA THR A 358 0.93 1.73 -4.22
C THR A 358 0.73 2.27 -5.64
N LYS A 359 1.56 3.25 -5.98
CA LYS A 359 1.71 3.77 -7.35
C LYS A 359 2.12 2.71 -8.35
N CYS A 360 1.96 3.03 -9.64
CA CYS A 360 2.30 2.16 -10.76
C CYS A 360 1.37 0.94 -10.89
N SER A 361 1.13 0.19 -9.82
CA SER A 361 0.24 -0.97 -9.80
C SER A 361 -1.19 -0.65 -9.38
N GLY A 362 -1.44 0.43 -8.63
CA GLY A 362 -2.76 0.71 -8.03
C GLY A 362 -3.22 -0.31 -6.99
N GLU A 363 -2.30 -1.14 -6.50
CA GLU A 363 -2.61 -2.19 -5.54
C GLU A 363 -2.86 -1.61 -4.15
N GLY A 364 -4.05 -1.90 -3.61
CA GLY A 364 -4.44 -1.44 -2.28
C GLY A 364 -4.96 -2.52 -1.33
N ILE A 365 -5.44 -3.67 -1.83
CA ILE A 365 -6.15 -4.65 -0.99
C ILE A 365 -5.22 -5.24 0.08
N TYR A 366 -4.08 -5.80 -0.34
CA TYR A 366 -3.10 -6.37 0.60
C TYR A 366 -2.59 -5.31 1.58
N PHE A 367 -2.21 -4.14 1.09
CA PHE A 367 -1.70 -3.05 1.95
C PHE A 367 -2.76 -2.53 2.92
N ALA A 368 -4.04 -2.49 2.52
CA ALA A 368 -5.14 -2.19 3.43
C ALA A 368 -5.26 -3.25 4.53
N ALA A 369 -5.40 -4.52 4.17
CA ALA A 369 -5.50 -5.61 5.14
C ALA A 369 -4.30 -5.66 6.09
N LYS A 370 -3.08 -5.52 5.55
CA LYS A 370 -1.83 -5.56 6.30
C LYS A 370 -1.66 -4.36 7.24
N SER A 371 -1.97 -3.14 6.79
CA SER A 371 -1.90 -1.97 7.67
C SER A 371 -2.91 -2.05 8.81
N GLY A 372 -4.13 -2.53 8.54
CA GLY A 372 -5.14 -2.79 9.57
C GLY A 372 -4.65 -3.77 10.63
N ARG A 373 -4.14 -4.93 10.18
CA ARG A 373 -3.54 -5.94 11.07
C ARG A 373 -2.39 -5.38 11.90
N MET A 374 -1.42 -4.73 11.27
CA MET A 374 -0.24 -4.18 11.98
C MET A 374 -0.62 -3.12 13.02
N CYS A 375 -1.58 -2.25 12.70
CA CYS A 375 -2.10 -1.24 13.63
C CYS A 375 -2.75 -1.90 14.85
N ALA A 376 -3.60 -2.90 14.62
CA ALA A 376 -4.26 -3.65 15.68
C ALA A 376 -3.27 -4.46 16.54
N GLU A 377 -2.27 -5.10 15.93
CA GLU A 377 -1.20 -5.83 16.63
C GLU A 377 -0.42 -4.89 17.57
N ALA A 378 -0.09 -3.68 17.11
CA ALA A 378 0.55 -2.67 17.94
C ALA A 378 -0.34 -2.25 19.12
N ILE A 379 -1.63 -1.98 18.88
CA ILE A 379 -2.58 -1.62 19.94
C ILE A 379 -2.69 -2.74 20.97
N VAL A 380 -2.86 -4.00 20.53
CA VAL A 380 -2.96 -5.16 21.44
C VAL A 380 -1.69 -5.33 22.27
N ALA A 381 -0.52 -5.22 21.65
CA ALA A 381 0.75 -5.37 22.35
C ALA A 381 0.97 -4.24 23.38
N GLN A 382 0.79 -2.98 22.99
CA GLN A 382 1.03 -1.83 23.86
C GLN A 382 -0.04 -1.67 24.96
N SER A 383 -1.26 -2.17 24.72
CA SER A 383 -2.31 -2.21 25.74
C SER A 383 -2.25 -3.43 26.66
N GLU A 384 -1.23 -4.29 26.53
CA GLU A 384 -1.10 -5.55 27.29
C GLU A 384 -2.32 -6.47 27.16
N GLY A 385 -2.84 -6.59 25.93
CA GLY A 385 -4.06 -7.33 25.63
C GLY A 385 -5.33 -6.61 26.09
N GLY A 386 -5.38 -5.28 25.90
CA GLY A 386 -6.53 -4.45 26.23
C GLY A 386 -6.67 -4.06 27.70
N LYS A 387 -5.65 -4.27 28.54
CA LYS A 387 -5.67 -3.99 29.99
C LYS A 387 -5.13 -2.62 30.36
N ARG A 388 -4.51 -1.91 29.42
CA ARG A 388 -3.87 -0.62 29.63
C ARG A 388 -4.33 0.39 28.58
N MET A 389 -4.49 1.65 28.97
CA MET A 389 -4.68 2.75 28.05
C MET A 389 -3.44 2.97 27.19
N VAL A 390 -3.64 3.32 25.92
CA VAL A 390 -2.57 3.60 24.96
C VAL A 390 -2.51 5.10 24.63
N ASP A 391 -1.37 5.57 24.17
CA ASP A 391 -1.19 6.95 23.69
C ASP A 391 -0.72 7.02 22.23
N GLU A 392 -0.39 8.22 21.76
CA GLU A 392 0.11 8.45 20.39
C GLU A 392 1.42 7.71 20.11
N GLY A 393 2.32 7.59 21.10
CA GLY A 393 3.58 6.88 20.97
C GLY A 393 3.36 5.38 20.80
N ASP A 394 2.46 4.81 21.60
CA ASP A 394 2.04 3.41 21.51
C ASP A 394 1.45 3.08 20.11
N LEU A 395 0.60 3.96 19.57
CA LEU A 395 0.06 3.80 18.22
C LEU A 395 1.13 4.02 17.14
N SER A 396 2.08 4.94 17.33
CA SER A 396 3.11 5.25 16.33
C SER A 396 4.05 4.08 16.04
N VAL A 397 4.12 3.09 16.93
CA VAL A 397 4.88 1.84 16.70
C VAL A 397 4.49 1.15 15.39
N TYR A 398 3.19 1.13 15.03
CA TYR A 398 2.80 0.52 13.74
C TYR A 398 3.31 1.33 12.55
N LEU A 399 3.37 2.66 12.66
CA LEU A 399 3.84 3.53 11.59
C LEU A 399 5.33 3.31 11.34
N ASP A 400 6.12 3.23 12.40
CA ASP A 400 7.56 3.01 12.30
C ASP A 400 7.85 1.67 11.62
N GLU A 401 7.17 0.60 12.03
CA GLU A 401 7.33 -0.71 11.41
C GLU A 401 6.77 -0.77 9.98
N TRP A 402 5.66 -0.08 9.70
CA TRP A 402 5.11 0.04 8.35
C TRP A 402 6.07 0.75 7.40
N ASP A 403 6.55 1.93 7.79
CA ASP A 403 7.44 2.75 6.96
C ASP A 403 8.77 2.03 6.77
N LYS A 404 9.35 1.43 7.82
CA LYS A 404 10.55 0.60 7.71
C LYS A 404 10.38 -0.56 6.73
N LYS A 405 9.22 -1.22 6.72
CA LYS A 405 8.96 -2.38 5.86
C LYS A 405 8.67 -1.99 4.41
N TYR A 406 7.89 -0.94 4.17
CA TYR A 406 7.31 -0.68 2.85
C TYR A 406 7.77 0.60 2.18
N TRP A 407 8.36 1.57 2.90
CA TRP A 407 8.73 2.86 2.31
C TRP A 407 9.58 2.74 1.03
N LEU A 408 10.53 1.81 1.03
CA LEU A 408 11.38 1.57 -0.15
C LEU A 408 10.55 1.08 -1.34
N THR A 409 9.57 0.21 -1.13
CA THR A 409 8.63 -0.26 -2.16
C THR A 409 7.86 0.90 -2.76
N TYR A 410 7.29 1.78 -1.93
CA TYR A 410 6.57 2.97 -2.41
C TYR A 410 7.47 3.89 -3.24
N LYS A 411 8.71 4.13 -2.78
CA LYS A 411 9.66 4.99 -3.51
C LYS A 411 10.03 4.43 -4.87
N VAL A 412 10.27 3.13 -4.96
CA VAL A 412 10.63 2.48 -6.22
C VAL A 412 9.47 2.54 -7.19
N LEU A 413 8.25 2.24 -6.74
CA LEU A 413 7.06 2.29 -7.59
C LEU A 413 6.72 3.71 -8.07
N ASP A 414 6.92 4.74 -7.24
CA ASP A 414 6.76 6.15 -7.66
C ASP A 414 7.79 6.55 -8.74
N ILE A 415 9.03 6.05 -8.65
CA ILE A 415 10.05 6.27 -9.69
C ILE A 415 9.67 5.56 -10.98
N LEU A 416 9.19 4.31 -10.91
CA LEU A 416 8.78 3.54 -12.09
C LEU A 416 7.59 4.19 -12.80
N GLN A 417 6.57 4.62 -12.05
CA GLN A 417 5.44 5.37 -12.59
C GLN A 417 5.93 6.63 -13.32
N LYS A 418 6.78 7.42 -12.66
CA LYS A 418 7.38 8.63 -13.26
C LYS A 418 8.28 8.35 -14.45
N LEU A 419 8.84 7.16 -14.61
CA LEU A 419 9.70 6.84 -15.75
C LEU A 419 8.87 6.40 -16.96
N PHE A 420 7.98 5.42 -16.75
CA PHE A 420 7.34 4.69 -17.83
C PHE A 420 6.00 5.28 -18.28
N TYR A 421 5.28 5.99 -17.41
CA TYR A 421 3.95 6.54 -17.72
C TYR A 421 3.99 7.97 -18.27
N ARG A 422 5.18 8.49 -18.62
CA ARG A 422 5.33 9.87 -19.12
C ARG A 422 4.97 10.06 -20.60
N SER A 423 5.09 9.02 -21.41
CA SER A 423 4.86 9.08 -22.85
C SER A 423 4.68 7.70 -23.45
N ASN A 424 4.07 7.61 -24.63
CA ASN A 424 3.91 6.33 -25.32
C ASN A 424 5.24 5.62 -25.62
N PRO A 425 6.33 6.29 -26.08
CA PRO A 425 7.63 5.63 -26.23
C PRO A 425 8.18 5.02 -24.93
N ALA A 426 7.93 5.66 -23.78
CA ALA A 426 8.34 5.09 -22.49
C ALA A 426 7.48 3.87 -22.12
N ARG A 427 6.18 3.87 -22.47
CA ARG A 427 5.27 2.73 -22.30
C ARG A 427 5.61 1.57 -23.23
N GLU A 428 6.02 1.84 -24.47
CA GLU A 428 6.55 0.83 -25.39
C GLU A 428 7.77 0.14 -24.78
N ALA A 429 8.73 0.93 -24.30
CA ALA A 429 9.90 0.42 -23.63
C ALA A 429 9.55 -0.39 -22.36
N PHE A 430 8.53 0.04 -21.62
CA PHE A 430 8.04 -0.70 -20.46
C PHE A 430 7.51 -2.09 -20.84
N VAL A 431 6.66 -2.17 -21.87
CA VAL A 431 6.11 -3.45 -22.35
C VAL A 431 7.23 -4.34 -22.92
N GLU A 432 8.18 -3.78 -23.67
CA GLU A 432 9.36 -4.52 -24.13
C GLU A 432 10.17 -5.11 -22.96
N LEU A 433 10.34 -4.36 -21.87
CA LEU A 433 11.05 -4.84 -20.68
C LEU A 433 10.29 -5.96 -19.96
N CYS A 434 8.95 -5.94 -19.97
CA CYS A 434 8.13 -7.00 -19.40
C CYS A 434 8.29 -8.35 -20.12
N ASP A 435 8.87 -8.39 -21.32
CA ASP A 435 9.17 -9.61 -22.07
C ASP A 435 10.41 -10.35 -21.54
N ASP A 436 11.27 -9.63 -20.80
CA ASP A 436 12.49 -10.20 -20.25
C ASP A 436 12.19 -11.10 -19.04
N TYR A 437 12.65 -12.35 -19.09
CA TYR A 437 12.45 -13.35 -18.05
C TYR A 437 12.90 -12.88 -16.65
N TYR A 438 14.04 -12.18 -16.55
CA TYR A 438 14.53 -11.69 -15.25
C TYR A 438 13.62 -10.59 -14.71
N VAL A 439 13.11 -9.71 -15.59
CA VAL A 439 12.14 -8.67 -15.20
C VAL A 439 10.85 -9.29 -14.70
N GLN A 440 10.31 -10.29 -15.41
CA GLN A 440 9.11 -10.99 -14.97
C GLN A 440 9.32 -11.65 -13.61
N LYS A 441 10.42 -12.40 -13.43
CA LYS A 441 10.72 -13.09 -12.18
C LYS A 441 10.79 -12.12 -11.01
N MET A 442 11.57 -11.05 -11.14
CA MET A 442 11.70 -10.04 -10.09
C MET A 442 10.37 -9.33 -9.78
N THR A 443 9.51 -9.14 -10.79
CA THR A 443 8.21 -8.48 -10.65
C THR A 443 7.23 -9.38 -9.92
N PHE A 444 7.10 -10.64 -10.33
CA PHE A 444 6.21 -11.60 -9.67
C PHE A 444 6.67 -11.99 -8.28
N ASP A 445 7.96 -12.23 -8.05
CA ASP A 445 8.46 -12.55 -6.70
C ASP A 445 8.16 -11.37 -5.75
N SER A 446 8.38 -10.13 -6.21
CA SER A 446 8.07 -8.94 -5.42
C SER A 446 6.57 -8.74 -5.23
N TYR A 447 5.75 -9.07 -6.23
CA TYR A 447 4.30 -8.91 -6.18
C TYR A 447 3.64 -10.00 -5.33
N LEU A 448 3.91 -11.27 -5.57
CA LEU A 448 3.25 -12.40 -4.92
C LEU A 448 3.61 -12.52 -3.43
N TYR A 449 4.86 -12.18 -3.07
CA TYR A 449 5.36 -12.34 -1.70
C TYR A 449 5.55 -11.02 -0.94
N LYS A 450 5.44 -9.87 -1.63
CA LYS A 450 5.58 -8.53 -1.04
C LYS A 450 6.91 -8.30 -0.32
N THR A 451 7.92 -9.08 -0.70
CA THR A 451 9.30 -8.94 -0.26
C THR A 451 10.14 -8.36 -1.38
N VAL A 452 11.02 -7.43 -1.04
CA VAL A 452 12.02 -6.94 -1.98
C VAL A 452 13.05 -8.03 -2.19
N VAL A 453 12.98 -8.72 -3.34
CA VAL A 453 13.99 -9.72 -3.66
C VAL A 453 15.33 -9.01 -3.91
N PRO A 454 16.42 -9.39 -3.23
CA PRO A 454 17.74 -8.85 -3.53
C PRO A 454 18.14 -9.28 -4.95
N GLY A 455 18.25 -8.29 -5.86
CA GLY A 455 18.63 -8.54 -7.25
C GLY A 455 20.09 -8.97 -7.41
N ASN A 456 20.40 -9.67 -8.50
CA ASN A 456 21.78 -9.98 -8.89
C ASN A 456 22.43 -8.73 -9.51
N PRO A 457 23.56 -8.21 -8.98
CA PRO A 457 24.19 -6.98 -9.47
C PRO A 457 24.53 -6.96 -10.97
N LEU A 458 24.84 -8.11 -11.58
CA LEU A 458 25.17 -8.21 -13.00
C LEU A 458 23.91 -8.13 -13.88
N ASP A 459 22.86 -8.85 -13.51
CA ASP A 459 21.60 -8.84 -14.24
C ASP A 459 20.88 -7.50 -14.08
N ASP A 460 21.02 -6.89 -12.91
CA ASP A 460 20.62 -5.51 -12.64
C ASP A 460 21.34 -4.50 -13.55
N ALA A 461 22.65 -4.64 -13.75
CA ALA A 461 23.40 -3.78 -14.68
C ALA A 461 23.00 -4.02 -16.16
N LYS A 462 22.80 -5.27 -16.56
CA LYS A 462 22.28 -5.61 -17.90
C LYS A 462 20.90 -5.01 -18.13
N LEU A 463 20.00 -5.13 -17.16
CA LEU A 463 18.66 -4.56 -17.21
C LEU A 463 18.69 -3.04 -17.38
N LEU A 464 19.60 -2.36 -16.69
CA LEU A 464 19.79 -0.92 -16.85
C LEU A 464 20.16 -0.55 -18.29
N VAL A 465 21.15 -1.25 -18.85
CA VAL A 465 21.61 -1.01 -20.23
C VAL A 465 20.48 -1.30 -21.23
N LYS A 466 19.74 -2.41 -21.04
CA LYS A 466 18.56 -2.74 -21.87
C LYS A 466 17.48 -1.67 -21.77
N THR A 467 17.18 -1.20 -20.57
CA THR A 467 16.17 -0.14 -20.33
C THR A 467 16.55 1.15 -21.05
N VAL A 468 17.81 1.60 -20.90
CA VAL A 468 18.31 2.79 -21.60
C VAL A 468 18.27 2.59 -23.12
N GLY A 469 18.70 1.43 -23.61
CA GLY A 469 18.68 1.09 -25.03
C GLY A 469 17.26 1.07 -25.62
N SER A 470 16.29 0.48 -24.92
CA SER A 470 14.89 0.43 -25.32
C SER A 470 14.24 1.83 -25.34
N ILE A 471 14.51 2.67 -24.33
CA ILE A 471 14.05 4.07 -24.31
C ILE A 471 14.67 4.86 -25.48
N VAL A 472 15.96 4.67 -25.77
CA VAL A 472 16.63 5.33 -26.90
C VAL A 472 16.04 4.89 -28.23
N ARG A 473 15.84 3.58 -28.46
CA ARG A 473 15.19 3.04 -29.67
C ARG A 473 13.78 3.58 -29.84
N SER A 474 12.97 3.53 -28.79
CA SER A 474 11.58 4.01 -28.82
C SER A 474 11.50 5.52 -29.13
N ASN A 475 12.44 6.30 -28.63
CA ASN A 475 12.52 7.74 -28.96
C ASN A 475 13.11 8.01 -30.36
N ALA A 476 13.94 7.13 -30.91
CA ALA A 476 14.43 7.24 -32.27
C ALA A 476 13.32 6.99 -33.30
N LEU A 477 12.50 5.95 -33.08
CA LEU A 477 11.30 5.66 -33.89
C LEU A 477 10.31 6.84 -33.91
N ARG A 478 10.21 7.61 -32.81
CA ARG A 478 9.43 8.86 -32.76
C ARG A 478 9.92 9.90 -33.76
N LYS A 479 11.24 10.06 -33.94
CA LYS A 479 11.79 11.05 -34.87
C LYS A 479 11.49 10.70 -36.31
N GLU A 480 11.53 9.42 -36.67
CA GLU A 480 11.19 8.96 -38.02
C GLU A 480 9.69 9.09 -38.32
N ALA A 481 8.81 8.77 -37.35
CA ALA A 481 7.35 8.91 -37.52
C ALA A 481 6.86 10.37 -37.56
N SER A 482 7.63 11.33 -37.01
CA SER A 482 7.30 12.77 -37.05
C SER A 482 7.83 13.50 -38.29
N VAL A 483 8.50 12.80 -39.20
CA VAL A 483 9.11 13.34 -40.44
C VAL A 483 8.33 12.89 -41.69
N VAL A 484 7.22 12.18 -41.51
CA VAL A 484 6.30 11.76 -42.58
C VAL A 484 5.03 12.60 -42.58
#